data_AF-A0A3S4HX21-F1
#
_entry.id   AF-A0A3S4HX21-F1
#
_cell.length_a   1.000
_cell.length_b   1.000
_cell.length_c   1.000
_cell.angle_alpha   90.00
_cell.angle_beta   90.00
_cell.angle_gamma   90.00
#
_symmetry.space_group_name_H-M   'P 1'
#
loop_
_entity.id
_entity.type
_entity.pdbx_description
1 polymer ?
#
loop_
_entity_poly.entity_id
_entity_poly.type
_entity_poly.pdbx_seq_one_letter_code
_entity_poly.pdbx_strand_id
1 'polypeptide(L)'
;MSSGRLQQQFIRLWQCCDGKSQETTLNELAEMLSCSRRHMRTLLNMMESRGWLTWEAEAGRGKRSRLTFLYTGLALQQQRAEDLLEQDRIDQLVQLVGDKAAVRQMLVSHLGRSFRQGRHILRVLYYRPMKNLLPGSALRRSETHIARQIFSALTRVNEENGELEADIAHHWQQLSPTHWRFSSARASIFTMAVSWRWPM
;
A
#
# COMPACT_ATOMS: atom_id res chain seq x y z
N MET A 1 5.47 -14.49 13.08
CA MET A 1 5.53 -14.71 11.61
C MET A 1 4.78 -13.57 10.93
N SER A 2 5.27 -13.06 9.80
CA SER A 2 4.53 -12.06 9.02
C SER A 2 3.24 -12.69 8.48
N SER A 3 2.15 -11.91 8.42
CA SER A 3 0.83 -12.37 7.96
C SER A 3 0.90 -13.12 6.62
N GLY A 4 1.69 -12.59 5.68
CA GLY A 4 1.86 -13.18 4.34
C GLY A 4 2.49 -14.57 4.31
N ARG A 5 3.41 -14.91 5.23
CA ARG A 5 3.99 -16.26 5.28
C ARG A 5 2.97 -17.29 5.77
N LEU A 6 2.14 -16.92 6.75
CA LEU A 6 1.09 -17.81 7.26
C LEU A 6 0.03 -18.05 6.17
N GLN A 7 -0.36 -17.00 5.44
CA GLN A 7 -1.29 -17.12 4.30
C GLN A 7 -0.75 -18.05 3.21
N GLN A 8 0.54 -17.96 2.87
CA GLN A 8 1.17 -18.87 1.90
C GLN A 8 1.10 -20.33 2.34
N GLN A 9 1.36 -20.61 3.62
CA GLN A 9 1.26 -21.97 4.14
C GLN A 9 -0.18 -22.48 4.14
N PHE A 10 -1.17 -21.62 4.42
CA PHE A 10 -2.58 -21.98 4.32
C PHE A 10 -2.97 -22.31 2.88
N ILE A 11 -2.60 -21.48 1.91
CA ILE A 11 -2.92 -21.73 0.50
C ILE A 11 -2.33 -23.07 0.03
N ARG A 12 -1.07 -23.37 0.40
CA ARG A 12 -0.46 -24.67 0.09
C ARG A 12 -1.22 -25.83 0.73
N LEU A 13 -1.54 -25.72 2.02
CA LEU A 13 -2.31 -26.74 2.73
C LEU A 13 -3.68 -26.95 2.07
N TRP A 14 -4.38 -25.86 1.73
CA TRP A 14 -5.68 -25.88 1.08
C TRP A 14 -5.62 -26.53 -0.30
N GLN A 15 -4.60 -26.20 -1.12
CA GLN A 15 -4.39 -26.81 -2.44
C GLN A 15 -4.11 -28.32 -2.35
N CYS A 16 -3.27 -28.75 -1.41
CA CYS A 16 -2.97 -30.17 -1.24
C CYS A 16 -4.18 -30.98 -0.74
N CYS A 17 -5.11 -30.36 -0.02
CA CYS A 17 -6.32 -30.99 0.50
C CYS A 17 -7.58 -30.70 -0.34
N ASP A 18 -7.43 -29.99 -1.48
CA ASP A 18 -8.54 -29.53 -2.33
C ASP A 18 -9.65 -28.78 -1.56
N GLY A 19 -9.29 -28.10 -0.46
CA GLY A 19 -10.22 -27.41 0.44
C GLY A 19 -11.24 -28.30 1.15
N LYS A 20 -11.11 -29.63 1.07
CA LYS A 20 -12.06 -30.59 1.65
C LYS A 20 -11.74 -30.84 3.11
N SER A 21 -12.80 -31.08 3.89
CA SER A 21 -12.62 -31.63 5.25
C SER A 21 -12.13 -33.06 5.14
N GLN A 22 -11.09 -33.40 5.90
CA GLN A 22 -10.49 -34.74 5.85
C GLN A 22 -9.94 -35.18 7.20
N GLU A 23 -9.91 -36.50 7.38
CA GLU A 23 -9.23 -37.14 8.49
C GLU A 23 -7.77 -37.38 8.12
N THR A 24 -6.85 -36.76 8.85
CA THR A 24 -5.41 -36.82 8.57
C THR A 24 -4.61 -36.80 9.87
N THR A 25 -3.33 -37.14 9.81
CA THR A 25 -2.43 -37.03 10.95
C THR A 25 -1.54 -35.79 10.87
N LEU A 26 -1.11 -35.30 12.03
CA LEU A 26 -0.15 -34.19 12.09
C LEU A 26 1.18 -34.51 11.37
N ASN A 27 1.51 -35.80 11.24
CA ASN A 27 2.72 -36.26 10.55
C ASN A 27 2.56 -36.15 9.03
N GLU A 28 1.44 -36.61 8.49
CA GLU A 28 1.11 -36.49 7.05
C GLU A 28 1.11 -35.03 6.61
N LEU A 29 0.48 -34.14 7.38
CA LEU A 29 0.48 -32.70 7.09
C LEU A 29 1.88 -32.09 7.14
N ALA A 30 2.70 -32.52 8.09
CA ALA A 30 4.07 -32.03 8.23
C ALA A 30 4.95 -32.45 7.03
N GLU A 31 4.81 -33.70 6.57
CA GLU A 31 5.50 -34.21 5.38
C GLU A 31 5.05 -33.47 4.11
N MET A 32 3.73 -33.28 3.95
CA MET A 32 3.13 -32.61 2.79
C MET A 32 3.62 -31.16 2.62
N LEU A 33 3.83 -30.44 3.72
CA LEU A 33 4.35 -29.07 3.71
C LEU A 33 5.88 -28.99 3.88
N SER A 34 6.57 -30.13 3.87
CA SER A 34 8.01 -30.26 4.09
C SER A 34 8.50 -29.53 5.35
N CYS A 35 7.79 -29.70 6.47
CA CYS A 35 8.09 -29.05 7.74
C CYS A 35 8.10 -30.02 8.93
N SER A 36 8.61 -29.57 10.09
CA SER A 36 8.60 -30.41 11.30
C SER A 36 7.19 -30.47 11.91
N ARG A 37 6.85 -31.60 12.57
CA ARG A 37 5.60 -31.74 13.35
C ARG A 37 5.34 -30.57 14.31
N ARG A 38 6.38 -30.12 15.01
CA ARG A 38 6.27 -28.99 15.96
C ARG A 38 5.87 -27.70 15.24
N HIS A 39 6.44 -27.46 14.06
CA HIS A 39 6.10 -26.31 13.24
C HIS A 39 4.67 -26.42 12.68
N MET A 40 4.29 -27.61 12.17
CA MET A 40 2.94 -27.86 11.65
C MET A 40 1.86 -27.58 12.70
N ARG A 41 2.03 -28.06 13.93
CA ARG A 41 1.12 -27.75 15.04
C ARG A 41 1.03 -26.26 15.32
N THR A 42 2.15 -25.55 15.26
CA THR A 42 2.19 -24.10 15.45
C THR A 42 1.42 -23.39 14.34
N LEU A 43 1.58 -23.82 13.08
CA LEU A 43 0.85 -23.28 11.93
C LEU A 43 -0.66 -23.52 12.07
N LEU A 44 -1.09 -24.73 12.40
CA LEU A 44 -2.52 -25.05 12.58
C LEU A 44 -3.16 -24.18 13.66
N ASN A 45 -2.53 -24.08 14.84
CA ASN A 45 -3.03 -23.22 15.92
C ASN A 45 -3.13 -21.74 15.49
N MET A 46 -2.14 -21.25 14.73
CA MET A 46 -2.18 -19.88 14.20
C MET A 46 -3.29 -19.68 13.17
N MET A 47 -3.51 -20.64 12.27
CA MET A 47 -4.58 -20.58 11.27
C MET A 47 -5.96 -20.70 11.92
N GLU A 48 -6.11 -21.56 12.92
CA GLU A 48 -7.33 -21.73 13.71
C GLU A 48 -7.66 -20.49 14.53
N SER A 49 -6.67 -19.86 15.17
CA SER A 49 -6.88 -18.58 15.89
C SER A 49 -7.38 -17.44 15.01
N ARG A 50 -7.16 -17.55 13.69
CA ARG A 50 -7.65 -16.60 12.67
C ARG A 50 -8.97 -17.03 12.04
N GLY A 51 -9.52 -18.17 12.46
CA GLY A 51 -10.75 -18.74 11.92
C GLY A 51 -10.64 -19.28 10.50
N TRP A 52 -9.42 -19.63 10.04
CA TRP A 52 -9.24 -20.11 8.66
C TRP A 52 -9.58 -21.60 8.50
N LEU A 53 -9.35 -22.37 9.55
CA LEU A 53 -9.62 -23.81 9.64
C LEU A 53 -9.88 -24.19 11.09
N THR A 54 -10.40 -25.40 11.31
CA THR A 54 -10.45 -26.05 12.62
C THR A 54 -9.65 -27.33 12.61
N TRP A 55 -8.98 -27.62 13.72
CA TRP A 55 -8.18 -28.82 13.90
C TRP A 55 -8.60 -29.57 15.17
N GLU A 56 -9.38 -30.64 14.99
CA GLU A 56 -9.85 -31.49 16.08
C GLU A 56 -8.86 -32.64 16.27
N ALA A 57 -7.91 -32.44 17.19
CA ALA A 57 -6.90 -33.45 17.52
C ALA A 57 -7.50 -34.62 18.29
N GLU A 58 -7.37 -35.85 17.78
CA GLU A 58 -7.67 -37.06 18.54
C GLU A 58 -6.45 -37.53 19.35
N ALA A 59 -6.66 -37.87 20.62
CA ALA A 59 -5.62 -38.43 21.49
C ALA A 59 -5.46 -39.94 21.26
N GLY A 60 -4.29 -40.37 20.79
CA GLY A 60 -3.92 -41.78 20.61
C GLY A 60 -2.85 -41.97 19.54
N ARG A 61 -1.98 -42.99 19.71
CA ARG A 61 -0.91 -43.28 18.73
C ARG A 61 -1.55 -43.81 17.44
N GLY A 62 -1.49 -43.04 16.36
CA GLY A 62 -2.02 -43.42 15.05
C GLY A 62 -3.49 -43.05 14.79
N LYS A 63 -4.15 -42.34 15.71
CA LYS A 63 -5.50 -41.81 15.48
C LYS A 63 -5.47 -40.64 14.49
N ARG A 64 -6.48 -40.59 13.62
CA ARG A 64 -6.63 -39.51 12.63
C ARG A 64 -7.38 -38.34 13.27
N SER A 65 -6.85 -37.15 13.09
CA SER A 65 -7.47 -35.90 13.53
C SER A 65 -8.30 -35.32 12.40
N ARG A 66 -9.34 -34.55 12.73
CA ARG A 66 -10.21 -33.94 11.72
C ARG A 66 -9.73 -32.53 11.39
N LEU A 67 -9.42 -32.30 10.11
CA LEU A 67 -9.12 -30.98 9.55
C LEU A 67 -10.34 -30.50 8.77
N THR A 68 -10.84 -29.31 9.09
CA THR A 68 -11.94 -28.66 8.35
C THR A 68 -11.55 -27.25 7.97
N PHE A 69 -11.66 -26.90 6.68
CA PHE A 69 -11.41 -25.55 6.20
C PHE A 69 -12.68 -24.70 6.36
N LEU A 70 -12.54 -23.55 7.02
CA LEU A 70 -13.62 -22.56 7.19
C LEU A 70 -13.53 -21.43 6.16
N TYR A 71 -12.34 -21.21 5.61
CA TYR A 71 -12.06 -20.20 4.58
C TYR A 71 -11.69 -20.85 3.26
N THR A 72 -12.06 -20.22 2.15
CA THR A 72 -11.63 -20.67 0.83
C THR A 72 -10.23 -20.13 0.50
N GLY A 73 -9.46 -20.90 -0.27
CA GLY A 73 -8.18 -20.43 -0.81
C GLY A 73 -8.32 -19.13 -1.60
N LEU A 74 -9.44 -18.98 -2.34
CA LEU A 74 -9.74 -17.79 -3.13
C LEU A 74 -9.93 -16.54 -2.25
N ALA A 75 -10.69 -16.62 -1.16
CA ALA A 75 -10.93 -15.49 -0.28
C ALA A 75 -9.63 -15.01 0.39
N LEU A 76 -8.75 -15.95 0.79
CA LEU A 76 -7.46 -15.60 1.35
C LEU A 76 -6.50 -15.01 0.31
N GLN A 77 -6.56 -15.50 -0.94
CA GLN A 77 -5.78 -14.95 -2.05
C GLN A 77 -6.23 -13.53 -2.40
N GLN A 78 -7.54 -13.26 -2.40
CA GLN A 78 -8.11 -11.92 -2.59
C GLN A 78 -7.66 -10.96 -1.48
N GLN A 79 -7.80 -11.36 -0.21
CA GLN A 79 -7.35 -10.55 0.93
C GLN A 79 -5.85 -10.22 0.82
N ARG A 80 -5.03 -11.20 0.42
CA ARG A 80 -3.60 -10.96 0.23
C ARG A 80 -3.31 -10.03 -0.95
N ALA A 81 -4.08 -10.12 -2.02
CA ALA A 81 -3.95 -9.22 -3.16
C ALA A 81 -4.28 -7.77 -2.75
N GLU A 82 -5.31 -7.58 -1.93
CA GLU A 82 -5.65 -6.27 -1.32
C GLU A 82 -4.52 -5.77 -0.42
N ASP A 83 -4.00 -6.62 0.49
CA ASP A 83 -2.88 -6.27 1.37
C ASP A 83 -1.63 -5.82 0.59
N LEU A 84 -1.31 -6.50 -0.51
CA LEU A 84 -0.17 -6.16 -1.38
C LEU A 84 -0.39 -4.84 -2.13
N LEU A 85 -1.62 -4.61 -2.57
CA LEU A 85 -2.01 -3.37 -3.25
C LEU A 85 -1.92 -2.18 -2.28
N GLU A 86 -2.36 -2.35 -1.04
CA GLU A 86 -2.26 -1.31 0.00
C GLU A 86 -0.82 -0.96 0.39
N GLN A 87 0.10 -1.93 0.26
CA GLN A 87 1.52 -1.77 0.57
C GLN A 87 2.35 -1.32 -0.65
N ASP A 88 1.69 -0.97 -1.75
CA ASP A 88 2.31 -0.62 -3.04
C ASP A 88 3.29 -1.70 -3.56
N ARG A 89 3.07 -2.98 -3.21
CA ARG A 89 3.91 -4.13 -3.59
C ARG A 89 3.43 -4.75 -4.92
N ILE A 90 3.45 -3.95 -5.98
CA ILE A 90 2.84 -4.30 -7.27
C ILE A 90 3.48 -5.54 -7.91
N ASP A 91 4.80 -5.70 -7.84
CA ASP A 91 5.48 -6.87 -8.42
C ASP A 91 5.01 -8.19 -7.78
N GLN A 92 4.81 -8.19 -6.46
CA GLN A 92 4.30 -9.36 -5.73
C GLN A 92 2.82 -9.60 -6.02
N LEU A 93 2.03 -8.54 -6.22
CA LEU A 93 0.63 -8.63 -6.62
C LEU A 93 0.51 -9.30 -8.00
N VAL A 94 1.34 -8.89 -8.96
CA VAL A 94 1.40 -9.49 -10.30
C VAL A 94 1.75 -10.98 -10.22
N GLN A 95 2.73 -11.34 -9.39
CA GLN A 95 3.10 -12.76 -9.17
C GLN A 95 1.98 -13.56 -8.50
N LEU A 96 1.20 -12.95 -7.61
CA LEU A 96 0.12 -13.62 -6.88
C LEU A 96 -1.13 -13.87 -7.73
N VAL A 97 -1.53 -12.87 -8.52
CA VAL A 97 -2.76 -12.92 -9.31
C VAL A 97 -2.52 -13.61 -10.65
N GLY A 98 -1.33 -13.44 -11.25
CA GLY A 98 -0.95 -14.04 -12.54
C GLY A 98 -1.67 -13.45 -13.76
N ASP A 99 -2.91 -12.99 -13.60
CA ASP A 99 -3.68 -12.31 -14.62
C ASP A 99 -3.43 -10.80 -14.62
N LYS A 100 -2.83 -10.31 -15.72
CA LYS A 100 -2.55 -8.88 -15.94
C LYS A 100 -3.84 -8.05 -16.02
N ALA A 101 -4.94 -8.59 -16.55
CA ALA A 101 -6.19 -7.86 -16.67
C ALA A 101 -6.83 -7.62 -15.29
N ALA A 102 -6.92 -8.67 -14.47
CA ALA A 102 -7.35 -8.55 -13.08
C ALA A 102 -6.48 -7.56 -12.28
N VAL A 103 -5.14 -7.67 -12.39
CA VAL A 103 -4.23 -6.73 -11.70
C VAL A 103 -4.45 -5.30 -12.17
N ARG A 104 -4.63 -5.07 -13.48
CA ARG A 104 -4.93 -3.74 -14.02
C ARG A 104 -6.23 -3.19 -13.43
N GLN A 105 -7.27 -4.00 -13.32
CA GLN A 105 -8.55 -3.59 -12.73
C GLN A 105 -8.39 -3.21 -11.25
N MET A 106 -7.63 -4.00 -10.50
CA MET A 106 -7.30 -3.70 -9.10
C MET A 106 -6.47 -2.42 -8.95
N LEU A 107 -5.50 -2.19 -9.83
CA LEU A 107 -4.72 -0.95 -9.84
C LEU A 107 -5.62 0.25 -10.08
N VAL A 108 -6.50 0.18 -11.09
CA VAL A 108 -7.43 1.27 -11.43
C VAL A 108 -8.38 1.58 -10.28
N SER A 109 -8.92 0.56 -9.59
CA SER A 109 -9.79 0.77 -8.42
C SER A 109 -9.04 1.37 -7.22
N HIS A 110 -7.71 1.21 -7.17
CA HIS A 110 -6.86 1.81 -6.14
C HIS A 110 -6.43 3.25 -6.44
N LEU A 111 -6.66 3.75 -7.66
CA LEU A 111 -6.33 5.12 -8.04
C LEU A 111 -7.34 6.13 -7.48
N GLY A 112 -6.94 7.39 -7.47
CA GLY A 112 -7.78 8.49 -7.06
C GLY A 112 -7.63 8.83 -5.57
N ARG A 113 -8.67 9.44 -5.02
CA ARG A 113 -8.66 10.00 -3.66
C ARG A 113 -9.16 8.94 -2.68
N SER A 114 -8.42 8.77 -1.59
CA SER A 114 -8.83 7.94 -0.46
C SER A 114 -8.51 8.65 0.84
N PHE A 115 -9.24 8.31 1.90
CA PHE A 115 -8.98 8.82 3.24
C PHE A 115 -8.65 7.65 4.16
N ARG A 116 -7.48 7.68 4.80
CA ARG A 116 -7.04 6.63 5.72
C ARG A 116 -6.22 7.22 6.86
N GLN A 117 -6.47 6.74 8.08
CA GLN A 117 -5.70 7.12 9.27
C GLN A 117 -5.57 8.65 9.45
N GLY A 118 -6.63 9.40 9.16
CA GLY A 118 -6.61 10.86 9.25
C GLY A 118 -5.87 11.58 8.11
N ARG A 119 -5.46 10.87 7.05
CA ARG A 119 -4.72 11.43 5.92
C ARG A 119 -5.51 11.29 4.62
N HIS A 120 -5.52 12.36 3.81
CA HIS A 120 -5.95 12.30 2.43
C HIS A 120 -4.81 11.77 1.55
N ILE A 121 -5.08 10.71 0.79
CA ILE A 121 -4.12 10.09 -0.11
C ILE A 121 -4.68 10.20 -1.53
N LEU A 122 -3.89 10.81 -2.42
CA LEU A 122 -4.17 10.86 -3.86
C LEU A 122 -3.18 9.95 -4.59
N ARG A 123 -3.68 8.90 -5.23
CA ARG A 123 -2.88 8.00 -6.06
C ARG A 123 -3.09 8.28 -7.54
N VAL A 124 -2.02 8.56 -8.25
CA VAL A 124 -2.02 8.87 -9.69
C VAL A 124 -0.95 8.03 -10.37
N LEU A 125 -1.31 7.36 -11.48
CA LEU A 125 -0.32 6.69 -12.31
C LEU A 125 0.53 7.73 -13.02
N TYR A 126 1.85 7.62 -12.84
CA TYR A 126 2.80 8.49 -13.52
C TYR A 126 3.97 7.65 -14.06
N TYR A 127 4.23 7.80 -15.36
CA TYR A 127 5.14 6.91 -16.10
C TYR A 127 6.60 7.38 -16.09
N ARG A 128 6.90 8.56 -15.54
CA ARG A 128 8.27 9.09 -15.45
C ARG A 128 8.68 9.30 -13.99
N PRO A 129 9.96 9.08 -13.65
CA PRO A 129 10.46 9.51 -12.35
C PRO A 129 10.45 11.05 -12.26
N MET A 130 10.06 11.58 -11.10
CA MET A 130 10.20 12.98 -10.74
C MET A 130 11.55 13.18 -10.06
N LYS A 131 12.44 13.95 -10.67
CA LYS A 131 13.85 14.03 -10.22
C LYS A 131 14.05 14.98 -9.05
N ASN A 132 13.38 16.13 -9.07
CA ASN A 132 13.38 17.10 -8.00
C ASN A 132 12.13 17.99 -8.09
N LEU A 133 11.82 18.68 -6.99
CA LEU A 133 10.72 19.65 -6.90
C LEU A 133 11.23 21.03 -6.46
N LEU A 134 12.53 21.30 -6.60
CA LEU A 134 13.12 22.56 -6.12
C LEU A 134 12.66 23.73 -7.00
N PRO A 135 11.98 24.74 -6.44
CA PRO A 135 11.63 25.94 -7.17
C PRO A 135 12.89 26.62 -7.71
N GLY A 136 12.87 27.03 -8.98
CA GLY A 136 14.01 27.66 -9.67
C GLY A 136 14.91 26.70 -10.46
N SER A 137 14.71 25.38 -10.36
CA SER A 137 15.31 24.42 -11.28
C SER A 137 14.47 24.27 -12.56
N ALA A 138 15.01 23.58 -13.57
CA ALA A 138 14.28 23.25 -14.79
C ALA A 138 13.25 22.13 -14.52
N LEU A 139 12.07 22.52 -14.03
CA LEU A 139 10.94 21.63 -13.76
C LEU A 139 10.07 21.41 -15.00
N ARG A 140 9.57 20.19 -15.19
CA ARG A 140 8.52 19.88 -16.18
C ARG A 140 7.15 20.30 -15.65
N ARG A 141 6.15 20.38 -16.53
CA ARG A 141 4.77 20.76 -16.19
C ARG A 141 4.21 20.02 -14.95
N SER A 142 4.41 18.71 -14.85
CA SER A 142 3.95 17.92 -13.71
C SER A 142 4.65 18.29 -12.40
N GLU A 143 5.97 18.50 -12.45
CA GLU A 143 6.79 18.87 -11.30
C GLU A 143 6.46 20.31 -10.87
N THR A 144 6.28 21.24 -11.81
CA THR A 144 5.81 22.62 -11.56
C THR A 144 4.44 22.62 -10.90
N HIS A 145 3.51 21.77 -11.35
CA HIS A 145 2.18 21.67 -10.77
C HIS A 145 2.26 21.24 -9.30
N ILE A 146 3.06 20.21 -8.98
CA ILE A 146 3.24 19.75 -7.60
C ILE A 146 3.97 20.80 -6.76
N ALA A 147 5.04 21.41 -7.29
CA ALA A 147 5.83 22.43 -6.59
C ALA A 147 4.94 23.60 -6.14
N ARG A 148 4.00 24.05 -6.98
CA ARG A 148 3.02 25.10 -6.62
C ARG A 148 2.04 24.72 -5.51
N GLN A 149 1.84 23.43 -5.24
CA GLN A 149 0.97 22.97 -4.16
C GLN A 149 1.70 22.85 -2.81
N ILE A 150 3.04 22.73 -2.84
CA ILE A 150 3.87 22.51 -1.65
C ILE A 150 4.71 23.73 -1.26
N PHE A 151 4.95 24.64 -2.20
CA PHE A 151 5.65 25.91 -1.97
C PHE A 151 4.69 27.07 -2.22
N SER A 152 4.81 28.08 -1.37
CA SER A 152 4.12 29.37 -1.54
C SER A 152 5.06 30.38 -2.21
N ALA A 153 4.53 31.19 -3.12
CA ALA A 153 5.23 32.26 -3.81
C ALA A 153 4.90 33.62 -3.18
N LEU A 154 5.63 34.67 -3.58
CA LEU A 154 5.25 36.04 -3.19
C LEU A 154 3.92 36.44 -3.86
N THR A 155 3.78 36.12 -5.14
CA THR A 155 2.58 36.34 -5.96
C THR A 155 2.41 35.16 -6.90
N ARG A 156 1.19 34.97 -7.43
CA ARG A 156 0.87 33.90 -8.39
C ARG A 156 0.23 34.49 -9.63
N VAL A 157 0.38 33.82 -10.76
CA VAL A 157 -0.33 34.19 -11.99
C VAL A 157 -1.51 33.25 -12.15
N ASN A 158 -2.70 33.81 -12.30
CA ASN A 158 -3.90 33.05 -12.61
C ASN A 158 -3.81 32.53 -14.06
N GLU A 159 -3.93 31.22 -14.25
CA GLU A 159 -3.78 30.59 -15.57
C GLU A 159 -4.96 30.85 -16.51
N GLU A 160 -6.13 31.21 -15.99
CA GLU A 160 -7.35 31.44 -16.78
C GLU A 160 -7.36 32.82 -17.42
N ASN A 161 -7.02 33.87 -16.65
CA ASN A 161 -7.07 35.26 -17.12
C ASN A 161 -5.68 35.92 -17.25
N GLY A 162 -4.61 35.28 -16.79
CA GLY A 162 -3.24 35.79 -16.84
C GLY A 162 -2.92 36.89 -15.82
N GLU A 163 -3.85 37.19 -14.91
CA GLU A 163 -3.68 38.26 -13.93
C GLU A 163 -2.78 37.84 -12.76
N LEU A 164 -2.10 38.82 -12.17
CA LEU A 164 -1.28 38.61 -10.99
C LEU A 164 -2.16 38.65 -9.73
N GLU A 165 -2.17 37.56 -8.98
CA GLU A 165 -2.90 37.42 -7.73
C GLU A 165 -1.95 37.36 -6.53
N ALA A 166 -2.48 37.75 -5.37
CA ALA A 166 -1.79 37.58 -4.10
C ALA A 166 -1.54 36.10 -3.77
N ASP A 167 -0.39 35.83 -3.17
CA ASP A 167 -0.11 34.58 -2.47
C ASP A 167 0.37 34.93 -1.05
N ILE A 168 1.66 34.76 -0.70
CA ILE A 168 2.15 35.20 0.62
C ILE A 168 2.11 36.74 0.75
N ALA A 169 2.35 37.47 -0.34
CA ALA A 169 2.26 38.91 -0.37
C ALA A 169 0.85 39.35 -0.82
N HIS A 170 0.16 40.08 0.05
CA HIS A 170 -1.16 40.65 -0.25
C HIS A 170 -1.08 42.03 -0.89
N HIS A 171 0.04 42.72 -0.71
CA HIS A 171 0.28 44.02 -1.31
C HIS A 171 1.70 44.09 -1.86
N TRP A 172 1.84 44.69 -3.03
CA TRP A 172 3.12 44.96 -3.64
C TRP A 172 3.10 46.32 -4.32
N GLN A 173 4.24 46.99 -4.31
CA GLN A 173 4.41 48.31 -4.89
C GLN A 173 5.73 48.37 -5.66
N GLN A 174 5.66 48.87 -6.89
CA GLN A 174 6.84 49.24 -7.64
C GLN A 174 7.36 50.59 -7.13
N LEU A 175 8.59 50.62 -6.62
CA LEU A 175 9.26 51.84 -6.18
C LEU A 175 10.14 52.41 -7.31
N SER A 176 10.69 51.55 -8.15
CA SER A 176 11.42 51.90 -9.38
C SER A 176 11.32 50.76 -10.41
N PRO A 177 11.82 50.91 -11.65
CA PRO A 177 11.85 49.83 -12.64
C PRO A 177 12.49 48.52 -12.14
N THR A 178 13.45 48.62 -11.21
CA THR A 178 14.19 47.48 -10.66
C THR A 178 13.96 47.24 -9.16
N HIS A 179 13.19 48.09 -8.49
CA HIS A 179 12.87 47.94 -7.07
C HIS A 179 11.38 47.73 -6.83
N TRP A 180 11.07 46.62 -6.18
CA TRP A 180 9.72 46.24 -5.78
C TRP A 180 9.69 45.96 -4.28
N ARG A 181 8.62 46.40 -3.62
CA ARG A 181 8.34 46.10 -2.22
C ARG A 181 7.15 45.17 -2.14
N PHE A 182 7.28 44.08 -1.38
CA PHE A 182 6.21 43.11 -1.10
C PHE A 182 5.88 43.14 0.38
N SER A 183 4.59 43.16 0.72
CA SER A 183 4.07 43.16 2.09
C SER A 183 3.20 41.92 2.32
N SER A 184 3.53 41.16 3.36
CA SER A 184 2.79 39.97 3.77
C SER A 184 1.86 40.30 4.95
N ALA A 185 0.67 39.70 4.97
CA ALA A 185 -0.20 39.75 6.14
C ALA A 185 0.38 38.78 7.18
N ARG A 186 0.63 39.26 8.40
CA ARG A 186 1.36 38.54 9.45
C ARG A 186 0.87 37.08 9.65
N ALA A 187 1.86 36.24 9.95
CA ALA A 187 1.81 34.82 10.36
C ALA A 187 1.87 33.75 9.25
N SER A 188 2.75 33.91 8.26
CA SER A 188 3.23 32.74 7.51
C SER A 188 4.17 31.92 8.40
N ILE A 189 3.68 30.81 8.97
CA ILE A 189 4.52 29.82 9.65
C ILE A 189 5.27 29.04 8.57
N PHE A 190 6.57 29.29 8.42
CA PHE A 190 7.44 28.49 7.56
C PHE A 190 7.61 27.10 8.20
N THR A 191 6.80 26.14 7.76
CA THR A 191 6.98 24.74 8.16
C THR A 191 8.01 24.10 7.23
N MET A 192 9.29 24.12 7.63
CA MET A 192 10.34 23.36 6.93
C MET A 192 10.30 21.89 7.40
N ALA A 193 9.26 21.16 7.02
CA ALA A 193 9.17 19.71 7.26
C ALA A 193 9.68 18.97 6.02
N VAL A 194 10.98 18.67 5.99
CA VAL A 194 11.58 17.82 4.96
C VAL A 194 12.19 16.61 5.64
N SER A 195 11.35 15.61 5.95
CA SER A 195 11.81 14.25 6.23
C SER A 195 11.49 13.39 5.01
N TRP A 196 12.47 13.26 4.11
CA TRP A 196 12.42 12.25 3.06
C TRP A 196 13.29 11.07 3.50
N ARG A 197 12.67 9.98 3.96
CA ARG A 197 13.33 8.68 3.99
C ARG A 197 13.20 8.06 2.60
N TRP A 198 14.28 8.08 1.84
CA TRP A 198 14.45 7.22 0.68
C TRP A 198 14.92 5.84 1.15
N PRO A 199 14.31 4.72 0.72
CA PRO A 199 15.00 3.44 0.72
C PRO A 199 16.03 3.46 -0.43
N MET A 200 17.26 3.06 -0.11
CA MET A 200 18.26 2.66 -1.10
C MET A 200 17.79 1.43 -1.88
#